data_AF-A0A0F9WZF6-F1
#
_entry.id   AF-A0A0F9WZF6-F1
#
_cell.length_a   1.000
_cell.length_b   1.000
_cell.length_c   1.000
_cell.angle_alpha   90.00
_cell.angle_beta   90.00
_cell.angle_gamma   90.00
#
_symmetry.space_group_name_H-M   'P 1'
#
loop_
_entity.id
_entity.type
_entity.pdbx_description
1 polymer ?
#
loop_
_entity_poly.entity_id
_entity_poly.type
_entity_poly.pdbx_seq_one_letter_code
_entity_poly.pdbx_strand_id
1 'polypeptide(L)'
;MENSKERYYRLKGEGKCVNCGIREPLRRTVKCAQCAAYQANYQVRTTLQRRTYSRSRHLKRKKRVLAAYGGEECVCCGEYRLELLSIDHERRDGAEHKRQIGHNLYWWLEKEGYPQDLGLRVLCFNCNCSLGYNGYCPHEIERQSAYLREVS
;
A
#
# COMPACT_ATOMS: atom_id res chain seq x y z
N MET A 1 -16.79 -37.90 16.92
CA MET A 1 -16.24 -37.35 15.66
C MET A 1 -14.84 -36.85 15.95
N GLU A 2 -13.84 -37.25 15.16
CA GLU A 2 -12.44 -36.81 15.34
C GLU A 2 -12.30 -35.34 14.89
N ASN A 3 -11.72 -34.49 15.72
CA ASN A 3 -11.46 -33.09 15.36
C ASN A 3 -10.11 -32.92 14.62
N SER A 4 -9.88 -31.75 14.03
CA SER A 4 -8.67 -31.47 13.23
C SER A 4 -7.36 -31.62 14.01
N LYS A 5 -7.37 -31.34 15.32
CA LYS A 5 -6.19 -31.43 16.20
C LYS A 5 -5.88 -32.89 16.53
N GLU A 6 -6.91 -33.68 16.84
CA GLU A 6 -6.80 -35.13 17.06
C GLU A 6 -6.25 -35.83 15.82
N ARG A 7 -6.83 -35.55 14.64
CA ARG A 7 -6.35 -36.08 13.36
C ARG A 7 -4.88 -35.74 13.09
N TYR A 8 -4.46 -34.53 13.42
CA TYR A 8 -3.07 -34.10 13.24
C TYR A 8 -2.10 -34.95 14.06
N TYR A 9 -2.35 -35.10 15.37
CA TYR A 9 -1.45 -35.85 16.24
C TYR A 9 -1.45 -37.34 15.94
N ARG A 10 -2.60 -37.91 15.61
CA ARG A 10 -2.71 -39.31 15.19
C ARG A 10 -1.88 -39.59 13.93
N LEU A 11 -2.09 -38.82 12.85
CA LEU A 11 -1.34 -39.00 11.61
C LEU A 11 0.17 -38.79 11.79
N LYS A 12 0.55 -37.82 12.63
CA LYS A 12 1.95 -37.59 12.98
C LYS A 12 2.57 -38.77 13.73
N GLY A 13 1.83 -39.37 14.67
CA GLY A 13 2.26 -40.56 15.42
C GLY A 13 2.35 -41.81 14.54
N GLU A 14 1.45 -41.95 13.56
CA GLU A 14 1.48 -43.01 12.56
C GLU A 14 2.59 -42.84 11.50
N GLY A 15 3.40 -41.78 11.56
CA GLY A 15 4.44 -41.51 10.57
C GLY A 15 3.86 -41.16 9.19
N LYS A 16 2.63 -40.63 9.12
CA LYS A 16 1.96 -40.27 7.88
C LYS A 16 1.89 -38.75 7.69
N CYS A 17 1.76 -38.34 6.43
CA CYS A 17 1.53 -36.95 6.08
C CYS A 17 0.26 -36.43 6.77
N VAL A 18 0.38 -35.38 7.60
CA VAL A 18 -0.75 -34.80 8.34
C VAL A 18 -1.80 -34.14 7.45
N ASN A 19 -1.48 -33.89 6.18
CA ASN A 19 -2.41 -33.30 5.22
C ASN A 19 -3.25 -34.39 4.54
N CYS A 20 -2.64 -35.32 3.79
CA CYS A 20 -3.39 -36.35 3.07
C CYS A 20 -3.64 -37.64 3.87
N GLY A 21 -2.81 -37.97 4.86
CA GLY A 21 -2.90 -39.23 5.61
C GLY A 21 -2.55 -40.49 4.81
N ILE A 22 -2.04 -40.34 3.58
CA ILE A 22 -1.80 -41.47 2.65
C ILE A 22 -0.31 -41.84 2.59
N ARG A 23 0.56 -40.84 2.46
CA ARG A 23 1.99 -41.04 2.18
C ARG A 23 2.85 -40.68 3.38
N GLU A 24 4.05 -41.24 3.42
CA GLU A 24 5.07 -40.84 4.38
C GLU A 24 5.49 -39.36 4.18
N PRO A 25 5.77 -38.64 5.27
CA PRO A 25 6.27 -37.28 5.21
C PRO A 25 7.74 -37.25 4.76
N LEU A 26 8.16 -36.12 4.20
CA LEU A 26 9.59 -35.88 3.94
C LEU A 26 10.38 -35.82 5.26
N ARG A 27 11.67 -36.16 5.20
CA ARG A 27 12.59 -36.11 6.35
C ARG A 27 12.48 -34.77 7.09
N ARG A 28 12.27 -34.82 8.41
CA ARG A 28 12.10 -33.66 9.31
C ARG A 28 10.88 -32.77 9.00
N THR A 29 9.89 -33.29 8.28
CA THR A 29 8.63 -32.58 8.01
C THR A 29 7.43 -33.41 8.48
N VAL A 30 6.24 -32.81 8.42
CA VAL A 30 4.96 -33.51 8.68
C VAL A 30 4.14 -33.74 7.41
N LYS A 31 4.70 -33.41 6.23
CA LYS A 31 3.98 -33.45 4.94
C LYS A 31 4.74 -34.27 3.91
N CYS A 32 4.01 -35.02 3.08
CA CYS A 32 4.62 -35.68 1.92
C CYS A 32 5.01 -34.65 0.85
N ALA A 33 5.91 -35.03 -0.06
CA ALA A 33 6.40 -34.17 -1.14
C ALA A 33 5.27 -33.50 -1.93
N GLN A 34 4.23 -34.26 -2.29
CA GLN A 34 3.12 -33.75 -3.07
C GLN A 34 2.28 -32.71 -2.31
N CYS A 35 1.99 -32.96 -1.02
CA CYS A 35 1.24 -31.99 -0.22
C CYS A 35 2.07 -30.75 0.10
N ALA A 36 3.39 -30.88 0.28
CA ALA A 36 4.29 -29.75 0.44
C ALA A 36 4.33 -28.88 -0.83
N ALA A 37 4.53 -29.50 -2.00
CA ALA A 37 4.54 -28.80 -3.29
C ALA A 37 3.19 -28.13 -3.59
N TYR A 38 2.08 -28.83 -3.35
CA TYR A 38 0.74 -28.25 -3.51
C TYR A 38 0.54 -27.00 -2.66
N GLN A 39 0.94 -27.05 -1.38
CA GLN A 39 0.81 -25.90 -0.48
C GLN A 39 1.72 -24.74 -0.88
N ALA A 40 2.95 -25.01 -1.30
CA ALA A 40 3.85 -23.98 -1.81
C ALA A 40 3.24 -23.27 -3.03
N ASN A 41 2.75 -24.03 -4.01
CA ASN A 41 2.09 -23.47 -5.20
C ASN A 41 0.82 -22.69 -4.83
N TYR A 42 0.01 -23.20 -3.92
CA TYR A 42 -1.18 -22.50 -3.42
C TYR A 42 -0.81 -21.17 -2.73
N GLN A 43 0.24 -21.16 -1.89
CA GLN A 43 0.73 -19.95 -1.24
C GLN A 43 1.24 -18.91 -2.24
N VAL A 44 2.03 -19.32 -3.24
CA VAL A 44 2.49 -18.41 -4.30
C VAL A 44 1.30 -17.81 -5.04
N ARG A 45 0.37 -18.63 -5.51
CA ARG A 45 -0.78 -18.19 -6.31
C ARG A 45 -1.69 -17.25 -5.52
N THR A 46 -2.03 -17.59 -4.27
CA THR A 46 -2.87 -16.75 -3.41
C THR A 46 -2.16 -15.46 -2.98
N THR A 47 -0.83 -15.46 -2.83
CA THR A 47 -0.07 -14.26 -2.50
C THR A 47 -0.02 -13.30 -3.68
N LEU A 48 0.25 -13.80 -4.88
CA LEU A 48 0.23 -13.00 -6.10
C LEU A 48 -1.16 -12.39 -6.33
N GLN A 49 -2.22 -13.19 -6.23
CA GLN A 49 -3.60 -12.71 -6.37
C GLN A 49 -3.97 -11.65 -5.32
N ARG A 50 -3.55 -11.83 -4.05
CA ARG A 50 -3.77 -10.83 -3.00
C ARG A 50 -3.04 -9.53 -3.30
N ARG A 51 -1.78 -9.61 -3.77
CA ARG A 51 -0.98 -8.43 -4.14
C ARG A 51 -1.61 -7.67 -5.30
N THR A 52 -2.03 -8.35 -6.37
CA THR A 52 -2.66 -7.70 -7.53
C THR A 52 -3.97 -7.03 -7.16
N TYR A 53 -4.82 -7.71 -6.38
CA TYR A 53 -6.08 -7.15 -5.90
C TYR A 53 -5.87 -5.95 -4.98
N SER A 54 -4.93 -6.05 -4.03
CA SER A 54 -4.57 -4.95 -3.13
C SER A 54 -4.06 -3.74 -3.91
N ARG A 55 -3.18 -3.94 -4.90
CA ARG A 55 -2.65 -2.88 -5.76
C ARG A 55 -3.77 -2.21 -6.56
N SER A 56 -4.66 -2.99 -7.17
CA SER A 56 -5.81 -2.48 -7.93
C SER A 56 -6.75 -1.64 -7.05
N ARG A 57 -7.08 -2.13 -5.85
CA ARG A 57 -7.91 -1.40 -4.88
C ARG A 57 -7.26 -0.10 -4.43
N HIS A 58 -5.97 -0.16 -4.11
CA HIS A 58 -5.21 1.03 -3.72
C HIS A 58 -5.20 2.07 -4.84
N LEU A 59 -4.96 1.65 -6.09
CA LEU A 59 -4.95 2.56 -7.23
C LEU A 59 -6.31 3.23 -7.47
N LYS A 60 -7.40 2.46 -7.42
CA LYS A 60 -8.76 3.00 -7.55
C LYS A 60 -9.08 4.02 -6.46
N ARG A 61 -8.67 3.74 -5.22
CA ARG A 61 -8.87 4.65 -4.09
C ARG A 61 -8.01 5.90 -4.23
N LYS A 62 -6.73 5.75 -4.55
CA LYS A 62 -5.80 6.85 -4.82
C LYS A 62 -6.39 7.80 -5.84
N LYS A 63 -6.90 7.29 -6.97
CA LYS A 63 -7.54 8.12 -8.00
C LYS A 63 -8.72 8.94 -7.46
N ARG A 64 -9.62 8.34 -6.68
CA ARG A 64 -10.75 9.07 -6.06
C ARG A 64 -10.29 10.14 -5.08
N VAL A 65 -9.31 9.83 -4.23
CA VAL A 65 -8.76 10.78 -3.26
C VAL A 65 -8.11 11.96 -3.97
N LEU A 66 -7.24 11.72 -4.95
CA LEU A 66 -6.59 12.82 -5.68
C LEU A 66 -7.60 13.73 -6.39
N ALA A 67 -8.62 13.14 -7.01
CA ALA A 67 -9.71 13.91 -7.63
C ALA A 67 -10.47 14.79 -6.63
N ALA A 68 -10.59 14.37 -5.36
CA ALA A 68 -11.28 15.13 -4.33
C ALA A 68 -10.46 16.29 -3.72
N TYR A 69 -9.14 16.33 -3.95
CA TYR A 69 -8.22 17.28 -3.31
C TYR A 69 -7.40 18.12 -4.29
N GLY A 70 -7.92 18.34 -5.50
CA GLY A 70 -7.32 19.28 -6.46
C GLY A 70 -6.81 18.67 -7.77
N GLY A 71 -6.95 17.37 -7.99
CA GLY A 71 -6.90 16.79 -9.34
C GLY A 71 -5.78 15.78 -9.63
N GLU A 72 -5.55 15.53 -10.92
CA GLU A 72 -4.62 14.53 -11.43
C GLU A 72 -3.20 15.09 -11.68
N GLU A 73 -2.85 16.23 -11.07
CA GLU A 73 -1.53 16.87 -11.23
C GLU A 73 -0.96 17.45 -9.93
N CYS A 74 0.36 17.52 -9.86
CA CYS A 74 1.10 18.15 -8.78
C CYS A 74 0.94 19.67 -8.86
N VAL A 75 0.37 20.29 -7.82
CA VAL A 75 0.16 21.75 -7.79
C VAL A 75 1.47 22.56 -7.78
N CYS A 76 2.61 21.89 -7.51
CA CYS A 76 3.92 22.53 -7.55
C CYS A 76 4.58 22.46 -8.94
N CYS A 77 4.62 21.31 -9.59
CA CYS A 77 5.46 21.11 -10.79
C CYS A 77 4.71 20.57 -12.01
N GLY A 78 3.38 20.39 -11.93
CA GLY A 78 2.56 19.88 -13.04
C GLY A 78 2.80 18.40 -13.40
N GLU A 79 3.54 17.64 -12.59
CA GLU A 79 3.64 16.18 -12.78
C GLU A 79 2.25 15.56 -12.71
N TYR A 80 1.87 14.76 -13.70
CA TYR A 80 0.51 14.23 -13.85
C TYR A 80 0.45 12.70 -13.81
N ARG A 81 1.60 12.02 -13.78
CA ARG A 81 1.62 10.55 -13.68
C ARG A 81 1.11 10.12 -12.32
N LEU A 82 -0.05 9.48 -12.32
CA LEU A 82 -0.77 9.01 -11.13
C LEU A 82 0.13 8.24 -10.15
N GLU A 83 1.11 7.48 -10.64
CA GLU A 83 2.07 6.73 -9.84
C GLU A 83 2.90 7.62 -8.93
N LEU A 84 3.25 8.82 -9.39
CA LEU A 84 4.13 9.77 -8.71
C LEU A 84 3.39 10.73 -7.78
N LEU A 85 2.07 10.82 -7.89
CA LEU A 85 1.25 11.72 -7.07
C LEU A 85 1.01 11.20 -5.66
N SER A 86 0.82 12.12 -4.72
CA SER A 86 0.51 11.85 -3.32
C SER A 86 -0.30 13.01 -2.75
N ILE A 87 -0.98 12.75 -1.63
CA ILE A 87 -1.51 13.80 -0.78
C ILE A 87 -0.40 14.32 0.13
N ASP A 88 -0.35 15.65 0.28
CA ASP A 88 0.48 16.39 1.21
C ASP A 88 -0.40 17.21 2.17
N HIS A 89 0.12 17.44 3.38
CA HIS A 89 -0.52 18.28 4.39
C HIS A 89 0.12 19.66 4.33
N GLU A 90 -0.63 20.66 3.84
CA GLU A 90 -0.12 22.04 3.67
C GLU A 90 0.37 22.63 4.99
N ARG A 91 -0.33 22.31 6.09
CA ARG A 91 0.01 22.75 7.45
C ARG A 91 1.15 21.96 8.09
N ARG A 92 1.75 20.99 7.38
CA ARG A 92 2.82 20.10 7.87
C ARG A 92 2.44 19.32 9.13
N ASP A 93 1.15 19.10 9.34
CA ASP A 93 0.55 18.39 10.47
C ASP A 93 0.35 16.88 10.18
N GLY A 94 0.90 16.37 9.07
CA GLY A 94 0.70 14.98 8.64
C GLY A 94 1.16 13.93 9.66
N ALA A 95 2.18 14.22 10.46
CA ALA A 95 2.61 13.33 11.54
C ALA A 95 1.57 13.24 12.68
N GLU A 96 0.92 14.36 13.01
CA GLU A 96 -0.14 14.42 14.01
C GLU A 96 -1.41 13.75 13.49
N HIS A 97 -1.82 14.09 12.27
CA HIS A 97 -2.97 13.44 11.63
C HIS A 97 -2.75 11.91 11.57
N LYS A 98 -1.55 11.44 11.19
CA LYS A 98 -1.20 10.01 11.19
C LYS A 98 -1.30 9.36 12.59
N ARG A 99 -0.98 10.06 13.67
CA ARG A 99 -1.17 9.55 15.04
C ARG A 99 -2.65 9.35 15.36
N GLN A 100 -3.53 10.20 14.84
CA GLN A 100 -4.98 10.15 15.09
C GLN A 100 -5.67 9.06 14.26
N ILE A 101 -5.29 8.89 13.00
CA ILE A 101 -6.01 8.01 12.06
C ILE A 101 -5.27 6.71 11.69
N GLY A 102 -4.01 6.58 12.11
CA GLY A 102 -3.12 5.50 11.72
C GLY A 102 -2.51 5.67 10.32
N HIS A 103 -2.15 4.57 9.68
CA HIS A 103 -1.32 4.57 8.47
C HIS A 103 -2.09 4.67 7.14
N ASN A 104 -3.43 4.58 7.14
CA ASN A 104 -4.21 4.43 5.92
C ASN A 104 -5.00 5.70 5.57
N LEU A 105 -4.27 6.79 5.34
CA LEU A 105 -4.84 8.11 5.02
C LEU A 105 -5.92 8.03 3.93
N TYR A 106 -5.64 7.37 2.80
CA TYR A 106 -6.59 7.34 1.69
C TYR A 106 -7.88 6.61 2.04
N TRP A 107 -7.80 5.53 2.83
CA TRP A 107 -9.00 4.83 3.28
C TRP A 107 -9.81 5.69 4.24
N TRP A 108 -9.13 6.38 5.16
CA TRP A 108 -9.77 7.27 6.10
C TRP A 108 -10.48 8.43 5.38
N LEU A 109 -9.81 9.09 4.43
CA LEU A 109 -10.41 10.18 3.63
C LEU A 109 -11.66 9.72 2.87
N GLU A 110 -11.62 8.52 2.29
CA GLU A 110 -12.77 7.91 1.62
C GLU A 110 -13.92 7.61 2.59
N LYS A 111 -13.61 7.16 3.81
CA LYS A 111 -14.61 6.85 4.84
C LYS A 111 -15.27 8.11 5.41
N GLU A 112 -14.51 9.17 5.58
CA GLU A 112 -14.98 10.44 6.16
C GLU A 112 -15.58 11.40 5.10
N GLY A 113 -15.71 10.97 3.84
CA GLY A 113 -16.39 11.75 2.80
C GLY A 113 -15.56 12.91 2.24
N TYR A 114 -14.23 12.80 2.27
CA TYR A 114 -13.30 13.79 1.71
C TYR A 114 -13.39 15.19 2.35
N PRO A 115 -13.15 15.33 3.67
CA PRO A 115 -13.18 16.62 4.36
C PRO A 115 -12.16 17.60 3.76
N GLN A 116 -12.63 18.81 3.38
CA GLN A 116 -11.85 19.81 2.64
C GLN A 116 -11.11 20.81 3.56
N ASP A 117 -11.49 20.88 4.83
CA ASP A 117 -10.94 21.75 5.87
C ASP A 117 -9.58 21.28 6.44
N LEU A 118 -9.09 20.13 5.99
CA LEU A 118 -7.84 19.55 6.44
C LEU A 118 -6.58 20.21 5.88
N GLY A 119 -6.69 21.09 4.88
CA GLY A 119 -5.52 21.70 4.22
C GLY A 119 -4.68 20.65 3.51
N LEU A 120 -5.32 19.80 2.70
CA LEU A 120 -4.65 18.77 1.92
C LEU A 120 -4.51 19.21 0.47
N ARG A 121 -3.39 18.87 -0.16
CA ARG A 121 -3.13 19.14 -1.59
C ARG A 121 -2.50 17.96 -2.31
N VAL A 122 -2.57 17.98 -3.64
CA VAL A 122 -1.89 17.00 -4.49
C VAL A 122 -0.48 17.46 -4.84
N LEU A 123 0.53 16.65 -4.50
CA LEU A 123 1.92 16.84 -4.88
C LEU A 123 2.52 15.57 -5.48
N CYS A 124 3.54 15.69 -6.32
CA CYS A 124 4.38 14.54 -6.66
C CYS A 124 5.32 14.19 -5.48
N PHE A 125 5.83 12.96 -5.46
CA PHE A 125 6.72 12.50 -4.39
C PHE A 125 7.94 13.40 -4.20
N ASN A 126 8.54 13.89 -5.28
CA ASN A 126 9.72 14.75 -5.18
C ASN A 126 9.40 16.11 -4.56
N CYS A 127 8.27 16.72 -4.94
CA CYS A 127 7.85 17.99 -4.36
C CYS A 127 7.47 17.83 -2.87
N ASN A 128 6.69 16.79 -2.55
CA ASN A 128 6.33 16.47 -1.16
C ASN A 128 7.59 16.22 -0.30
N CYS A 129 8.50 15.37 -0.76
CA CYS A 129 9.76 15.10 -0.06
C CYS A 129 10.62 16.35 0.12
N SER A 130 10.76 17.18 -0.92
CA SER A 130 11.54 18.42 -0.81
C SER A 130 10.93 19.37 0.22
N LEU A 131 9.60 19.54 0.21
CA LEU A 131 8.92 20.37 1.18
C LEU A 131 9.09 19.84 2.60
N GLY A 132 8.92 18.53 2.80
CA GLY A 132 9.08 17.90 4.11
C GLY A 132 10.51 17.96 4.65
N TYR A 133 11.52 17.78 3.79
CA TYR A 133 12.92 17.71 4.21
C TYR A 133 13.61 19.08 4.22
N ASN A 134 13.45 19.88 3.16
CA ASN A 134 14.14 21.18 2.99
C ASN A 134 13.29 22.37 3.43
N GLY A 135 11.98 22.20 3.63
CA GLY A 135 11.08 23.33 3.90
C GLY A 135 10.57 24.05 2.65
N TYR A 136 11.13 23.79 1.47
CA TYR A 136 10.72 24.40 0.20
C TYR A 136 10.86 23.41 -0.97
N CYS A 137 10.29 23.76 -2.13
CA CYS A 137 10.53 23.03 -3.38
C CYS A 137 11.35 23.88 -4.37
N PRO A 138 12.45 23.39 -4.95
CA PRO A 138 13.24 24.13 -5.94
C PRO A 138 12.42 24.68 -7.12
N HIS A 139 11.38 23.97 -7.55
CA HIS A 139 10.49 24.43 -8.61
C HIS A 139 9.78 25.75 -8.28
N GLU A 140 9.55 26.07 -7.00
CA GLU A 140 8.97 27.35 -6.59
C GLU A 140 9.92 28.51 -6.92
N ILE A 141 11.20 28.33 -6.64
CA ILE A 141 12.26 29.31 -6.95
C ILE A 141 12.44 29.46 -8.46
N GLU A 142 12.43 28.34 -9.19
CA GLU A 142 12.54 28.32 -10.65
C GLU A 142 11.39 29.10 -11.32
N ARG A 143 10.15 28.90 -10.86
CA ARG A 143 8.99 29.65 -11.37
C ARG A 143 9.11 31.15 -11.09
N GLN A 144 9.53 31.52 -9.88
CA GLN A 144 9.72 32.93 -9.53
C GLN A 144 10.83 33.57 -10.39
N SER A 145 11.92 32.85 -10.62
CA SER A 145 13.01 33.30 -11.48
C SER A 145 12.59 33.43 -12.94
N ALA A 146 11.80 32.49 -13.46
CA ALA A 146 11.25 32.54 -14.81
C ALA A 146 10.33 33.76 -15.00
N TYR A 147 9.40 33.99 -14.07
CA TYR A 147 8.53 35.16 -14.08
C TYR A 147 9.33 36.47 -14.12
N LEU A 148 10.35 36.61 -13.27
CA LEU A 148 11.20 37.80 -13.25
C LEU A 148 11.95 38.05 -14.57
N ARG A 149 12.34 36.99 -15.30
CA ARG A 149 12.97 37.10 -16.62
C ARG A 149 11.99 37.52 -17.72
N GLU A 150 10.73 37.12 -17.61
CA GLU A 150 9.69 37.43 -18.60
C GLU A 150 9.16 38.85 -18.48
N VAL A 151 9.21 39.44 -17.27
CA VAL A 151 8.70 40.79 -16.99
C VAL A 151 9.78 41.87 -16.93
N SER A 152 11.06 41.52 -17.10
CA SER A 152 12.20 42.46 -17.19
C SER A 152 12.54 42.76 -18.63
#